data_AF-A0A9W8GYR7-F1
#
_entry.id   AF-A0A9W8GYR7-F1
#
_cell.length_a   1.000
_cell.length_b   1.000
_cell.length_c   1.000
_cell.angle_alpha   90.00
_cell.angle_beta   90.00
_cell.angle_gamma   90.00
#
_symmetry.space_group_name_H-M   'P 1'
#
loop_
_entity.id
_entity.type
_entity.pdbx_description
1 polymer ?
#
loop_
_entity_poly.entity_id
_entity_poly.type
_entity_poly.pdbx_seq_one_letter_code
_entity_poly.pdbx_strand_id
1 'polypeptide(L)'
;MDIYSACASLNNSSDLLTPVVQDVILVEDNAVATWQHQQEVTARLMQCCAFYDAEIARQEERIGDISRALENLQEHKNNKVFEQKARATLNASLSDAQNCLNEAKLAKHRFEMELGRWSTTESEPAAAGNEA
;
A
#
# COMPACT_ATOMS: atom_id res chain seq x y z
N MET A 1 -27.19 37.01 -13.62
CA MET A 1 -27.59 35.96 -14.59
C MET A 1 -26.48 34.93 -14.51
N ASP A 2 -26.74 33.78 -13.89
CA ASP A 2 -25.73 32.82 -13.45
C ASP A 2 -25.06 32.10 -14.62
N ILE A 3 -23.72 32.05 -14.64
CA ILE A 3 -22.93 31.37 -15.69
C ILE A 3 -23.24 29.86 -15.71
N TYR A 4 -23.59 29.28 -14.55
CA TYR A 4 -24.05 27.90 -14.43
C TYR A 4 -25.36 27.62 -15.20
N SER A 5 -26.22 28.63 -15.36
CA SER A 5 -27.44 28.51 -16.18
C SER A 5 -27.13 28.54 -17.70
N ALA A 6 -25.99 29.12 -18.10
CA ALA A 6 -25.55 29.11 -19.49
C ALA A 6 -24.97 27.74 -19.88
N CYS A 7 -24.23 27.09 -18.97
CA CYS A 7 -23.70 25.74 -19.19
C CYS A 7 -24.81 24.68 -19.30
N ALA A 8 -25.88 24.78 -18.50
CA ALA A 8 -27.03 23.87 -18.60
C ALA A 8 -27.82 24.03 -19.91
N SER A 9 -27.82 25.24 -20.49
CA SER A 9 -28.50 25.52 -21.77
C SER A 9 -27.72 25.03 -22.99
N LEU A 10 -26.38 24.96 -22.89
CA LEU A 10 -25.49 24.45 -23.94
C LEU A 10 -25.50 22.91 -24.05
N ASN A 11 -25.93 22.22 -23.01
CA ASN A 11 -25.99 20.75 -23.01
C ASN A 11 -27.10 20.17 -23.91
N ASN A 12 -27.97 21.03 -24.45
CA ASN A 12 -29.02 20.64 -25.42
C ASN A 12 -28.60 20.81 -26.89
N SER A 13 -27.38 21.28 -27.16
CA SER A 13 -26.85 21.43 -28.53
C SER A 13 -25.50 20.74 -28.64
N SER A 14 -25.55 19.40 -28.75
CA SER A 14 -24.40 18.52 -28.94
C SER A 14 -23.60 18.78 -30.24
N ASP A 15 -24.04 19.70 -31.11
CA ASP A 15 -23.54 19.89 -32.48
C ASP A 15 -22.57 21.07 -32.68
N LEU A 16 -22.23 21.86 -31.64
CA LEU A 16 -21.44 23.10 -31.82
C LEU A 16 -20.36 23.35 -30.77
N LEU A 17 -19.74 22.30 -30.21
CA LEU A 17 -18.47 22.52 -29.50
C LEU A 17 -17.38 22.76 -30.54
N THR A 18 -16.71 23.91 -30.46
CA THR A 18 -15.51 24.16 -31.27
C THR A 18 -14.42 23.16 -30.85
N PRO A 19 -13.54 22.72 -31.77
CA PRO A 19 -12.52 21.70 -31.48
C PRO A 19 -11.70 22.01 -30.22
N VAL A 20 -11.41 23.29 -29.97
CA VAL A 20 -10.68 23.77 -28.78
C VAL A 20 -11.44 23.49 -27.48
N VAL A 21 -12.76 23.63 -27.45
CA VAL A 21 -13.58 23.36 -26.25
C VAL A 21 -13.71 21.86 -26.01
N GLN A 22 -13.80 21.05 -27.08
CA GLN A 22 -13.72 19.58 -26.97
C GLN A 22 -12.36 19.13 -26.45
N ASP A 23 -11.26 19.73 -26.91
CA ASP A 23 -9.91 19.41 -26.46
C ASP A 23 -9.71 19.79 -24.98
N VAL A 24 -10.24 20.94 -24.52
CA VAL A 24 -10.16 21.32 -23.10
C VAL A 24 -10.95 20.37 -22.20
N ILE A 25 -12.19 20.02 -22.57
CA ILE A 25 -13.00 19.06 -21.80
C ILE A 25 -12.31 17.70 -21.72
N LEU A 26 -11.75 17.21 -22.84
CA LEU A 26 -11.02 15.94 -22.87
C LEU A 26 -9.76 15.97 -21.99
N VAL A 27 -9.05 17.10 -21.91
CA VAL A 27 -7.88 17.26 -21.04
C VAL A 27 -8.27 17.29 -19.56
N GLU A 28 -9.37 17.98 -19.21
CA GLU A 28 -9.90 18.00 -17.84
C GLU A 28 -10.35 16.60 -17.38
N ASP A 29 -11.10 15.87 -18.21
CA ASP A 29 -11.54 14.50 -17.91
C ASP A 29 -10.34 13.56 -17.70
N ASN A 30 -9.29 13.70 -18.51
CA ASN A 30 -8.06 12.92 -18.36
C ASN A 30 -7.28 13.29 -17.08
N ALA A 31 -7.27 14.57 -16.69
CA ALA A 31 -6.65 15.01 -15.45
C ALA A 31 -7.38 14.44 -14.22
N VAL A 32 -8.72 14.48 -14.23
CA VAL A 32 -9.56 13.89 -13.18
C VAL A 32 -9.35 12.37 -13.08
N ALA A 33 -9.35 11.67 -14.22
CA ALA A 33 -9.11 10.22 -14.25
C ALA A 33 -7.72 9.85 -13.73
N THR A 34 -6.69 10.62 -14.08
CA THR A 34 -5.33 10.43 -13.59
C THR A 34 -5.22 10.64 -12.08
N TRP A 35 -5.86 11.69 -11.56
CA TRP A 35 -5.92 11.96 -10.13
C TRP A 35 -6.65 10.85 -9.36
N GLN A 36 -7.81 10.39 -9.85
CA GLN A 36 -8.54 9.28 -9.24
C GLN A 36 -7.69 8.00 -9.22
N HIS A 37 -7.02 7.69 -10.33
CA HIS A 37 -6.12 6.53 -10.39
C HIS A 37 -4.97 6.64 -9.40
N GLN A 38 -4.37 7.82 -9.25
CA GLN A 38 -3.32 8.07 -8.27
C GLN A 38 -3.82 7.84 -6.83
N GLN A 39 -5.04 8.29 -6.50
CA GLN A 39 -5.64 8.04 -5.18
C GLN A 39 -5.88 6.55 -4.95
N GLU A 40 -6.41 5.83 -5.94
CA GLU A 40 -6.64 4.37 -5.85
C GLU A 40 -5.34 3.59 -5.63
N VAL A 41 -4.30 3.91 -6.40
CA VAL A 41 -2.98 3.27 -6.28
C VAL A 41 -2.38 3.58 -4.91
N THR A 42 -2.42 4.84 -4.47
CA THR A 42 -1.91 5.27 -3.15
C THR A 42 -2.62 4.52 -2.02
N ALA A 43 -3.96 4.45 -2.05
CA ALA A 43 -4.73 3.72 -1.05
C ALA A 43 -4.37 2.23 -1.00
N ARG A 44 -4.17 1.60 -2.16
CA ARG A 44 -3.77 0.18 -2.24
C ARG A 44 -2.35 -0.04 -1.71
N LEU A 45 -1.42 0.87 -2.00
CA LEU A 45 -0.06 0.82 -1.46
C LEU A 45 -0.06 0.97 0.07
N MET A 46 -0.87 1.86 0.62
CA MET A 46 -1.05 2.01 2.08
C MET A 46 -1.58 0.72 2.73
N GLN A 47 -2.57 0.06 2.10
CA GLN A 47 -3.09 -1.22 2.58
C GLN A 47 -2.02 -2.33 2.55
N CYS A 48 -1.20 -2.38 1.50
CA CYS A 48 -0.08 -3.31 1.42
C CYS A 48 0.95 -3.05 2.54
N CYS A 49 1.32 -1.80 2.80
CA CYS A 49 2.22 -1.45 3.90
C CYS A 49 1.66 -1.91 5.26
N ALA A 50 0.38 -1.63 5.54
CA ALA A 50 -0.27 -2.06 6.77
C ALA A 50 -0.33 -3.59 6.92
N PHE A 51 -0.57 -4.31 5.82
CA PHE A 51 -0.50 -5.77 5.81
C PHE A 51 0.90 -6.28 6.21
N TYR A 52 1.96 -5.72 5.63
CA TYR A 52 3.31 -6.14 5.97
C TYR A 52 3.75 -5.72 7.37
N ASP A 53 3.24 -4.61 7.92
CA ASP A 53 3.43 -4.28 9.33
C ASP A 53 2.86 -5.34 10.27
N ALA A 54 1.64 -5.81 9.98
CA ALA A 54 1.03 -6.90 10.74
C ALA A 54 1.81 -8.22 10.59
N GLU A 55 2.27 -8.54 9.38
CA GLU A 55 3.06 -9.76 9.15
C GLU A 55 4.43 -9.69 9.83
N ILE A 56 5.10 -8.54 9.85
CA ILE A 56 6.35 -8.32 10.58
C ILE A 56 6.14 -8.58 12.07
N ALA A 57 5.12 -7.97 12.67
CA ALA A 57 4.80 -8.15 14.08
C ALA A 57 4.54 -9.64 14.41
N ARG A 58 3.79 -10.33 13.55
CA ARG A 58 3.50 -11.76 13.69
C ARG A 58 4.75 -12.63 13.62
N GLN A 59 5.68 -12.35 12.69
CA GLN A 59 6.91 -13.13 12.58
C GLN A 59 7.88 -12.82 13.74
N GLU A 60 7.91 -11.59 14.25
CA GLU A 60 8.69 -11.21 15.44
C GLU A 60 8.18 -11.93 16.70
N GLU A 61 6.85 -12.01 16.89
CA GLU A 61 6.23 -12.80 17.96
C GLU A 61 6.59 -14.28 17.83
N ARG A 62 6.43 -14.86 16.63
CA ARG A 62 6.78 -16.26 16.36
C ARG A 62 8.25 -16.57 16.65
N ILE A 63 9.16 -15.66 16.28
CA ILE A 63 10.58 -15.79 16.61
C ILE A 63 10.78 -15.80 18.12
N GLY A 64 10.14 -14.88 18.85
CA GLY A 64 10.20 -14.82 20.31
C GLY A 64 9.71 -16.11 20.98
N ASP A 65 8.61 -16.68 20.51
CA ASP A 65 8.06 -17.93 21.04
C ASP A 65 8.97 -19.14 20.75
N ILE A 66 9.56 -19.22 19.55
CA ILE A 66 10.51 -20.28 19.19
C ILE A 66 11.77 -20.16 20.05
N SER A 67 12.30 -18.94 20.25
CA SER A 67 13.44 -18.69 21.13
C SER A 67 13.15 -19.12 22.57
N ARG A 68 11.98 -18.78 23.11
CA ARG A 68 11.56 -19.22 24.45
C ARG A 68 11.43 -20.74 24.54
N ALA A 69 10.90 -21.39 23.48
CA ALA A 69 10.82 -22.85 23.42
C ALA A 69 12.21 -23.50 23.40
N LEU A 70 13.18 -22.91 22.70
CA LEU A 70 14.58 -23.37 22.68
C LEU A 70 15.24 -23.24 24.06
N GLU A 71 14.98 -22.16 24.79
CA GLU A 71 15.47 -21.95 26.16
C GLU A 71 14.88 -22.99 27.11
N ASN A 72 13.56 -23.18 27.11
CA ASN A 72 12.90 -24.19 27.94
C ASN A 72 13.39 -25.62 27.65
N LEU A 73 13.70 -25.91 26.38
CA LEU A 73 14.24 -27.22 25.99
C LEU A 73 15.60 -27.50 26.64
N GLN A 74 16.42 -26.47 26.81
CA GLN A 74 17.75 -26.56 27.42
C GLN A 74 17.68 -26.88 28.94
N GLU A 75 16.55 -26.57 29.58
CA GLU A 75 16.31 -26.87 30.99
C GLU A 75 15.93 -28.35 31.22
N HIS A 76 15.36 -29.02 30.22
CA HIS A 76 14.90 -30.42 30.30
C HIS A 76 15.91 -31.44 29.76
N LYS A 77 17.02 -31.64 30.47
CA LYS A 77 18.15 -32.54 30.10
C LYS A 77 17.89 -34.05 30.16
N ASN A 78 16.66 -34.48 30.42
CA ASN A 78 16.38 -35.87 30.80
C ASN A 78 16.31 -36.85 29.60
N ASN A 79 16.28 -36.36 28.36
CA ASN A 79 16.28 -37.21 27.16
C ASN A 79 17.03 -36.56 25.98
N LYS A 80 18.34 -36.82 25.90
CA LYS A 80 19.26 -36.19 24.92
C LYS A 80 18.86 -36.39 23.45
N VAL A 81 18.30 -37.55 23.09
CA VAL A 81 17.90 -37.85 21.69
C VAL A 81 16.66 -37.04 21.31
N PHE A 82 15.69 -36.96 22.22
CA PHE A 82 14.50 -36.12 22.03
C PHE A 82 14.88 -34.63 21.97
N GLU A 83 15.75 -34.17 22.87
CA GLU A 83 16.25 -32.80 22.91
C GLU A 83 16.94 -32.41 21.60
N GLN A 84 17.86 -33.23 21.09
CA GLN A 84 18.54 -32.95 19.81
C GLN A 84 17.55 -32.82 18.64
N LYS A 85 16.56 -33.71 18.57
CA LYS A 85 15.55 -33.67 17.49
C LYS A 85 14.66 -32.44 17.61
N ALA A 86 14.15 -32.14 18.80
CA ALA A 86 13.32 -30.97 19.04
C ALA A 86 14.09 -29.67 18.76
N ARG A 87 15.36 -29.59 19.16
CA ARG A 87 16.23 -28.44 18.89
C ARG A 87 16.47 -28.24 17.40
N ALA A 88 16.70 -29.30 16.64
CA ALA A 88 16.86 -29.21 15.19
C ALA A 88 15.60 -28.67 14.51
N THR A 89 14.42 -29.16 14.92
CA THR A 89 13.13 -28.69 14.39
C THR A 89 12.85 -27.23 14.74
N LEU A 90 13.12 -26.83 15.99
CA LEU A 90 12.95 -25.43 16.43
C LEU A 90 13.92 -24.49 15.72
N ASN A 91 15.18 -24.89 15.53
CA ASN A 91 16.15 -24.09 14.79
C ASN A 91 15.78 -23.94 13.31
N ALA A 92 15.28 -25.00 12.67
CA ALA A 92 14.75 -24.89 11.31
C ALA A 92 13.57 -23.91 11.25
N SER A 93 12.63 -24.04 12.18
CA SER A 93 11.47 -23.14 12.29
C SER A 93 11.87 -21.68 12.56
N LEU A 94 12.93 -21.47 13.35
CA LEU A 94 13.49 -20.16 13.64
C LEU A 94 14.10 -19.54 12.38
N SER A 95 14.90 -20.32 11.65
CA SER A 95 15.48 -19.88 10.37
C SER A 95 14.40 -19.51 9.36
N ASP A 96 13.34 -20.32 9.27
CA ASP A 96 12.21 -20.04 8.37
C ASP A 96 11.49 -18.75 8.77
N ALA A 97 11.20 -18.57 10.07
CA ALA A 97 10.55 -17.34 10.56
C ALA A 97 11.41 -16.09 10.32
N GLN A 98 12.73 -16.19 10.50
CA GLN A 98 13.67 -15.11 10.20
C GLN A 98 13.72 -14.77 8.71
N ASN A 99 13.68 -15.78 7.83
CA ASN A 99 13.61 -15.57 6.38
C ASN A 99 12.30 -14.87 6.00
N CYS A 100 11.16 -15.34 6.51
CA CYS A 100 9.86 -14.69 6.28
C CYS A 100 9.84 -13.24 6.79
N LEU A 101 10.44 -12.96 7.95
CA LEU A 101 10.56 -11.60 8.50
C LEU A 101 11.37 -10.69 7.56
N ASN A 102 12.50 -11.18 7.05
CA ASN A 102 13.34 -10.42 6.13
C ASN A 102 12.61 -10.15 4.81
N GLU A 103 11.91 -11.14 4.26
CA GLU A 103 11.09 -10.99 3.06
C GLU A 103 9.96 -9.97 3.26
N ALA A 104 9.28 -10.00 4.41
CA ALA A 104 8.23 -9.05 4.75
C ALA A 104 8.79 -7.62 4.87
N LYS A 105 9.95 -7.43 5.53
CA LYS A 105 10.63 -6.14 5.62
C LYS A 105 11.05 -5.60 4.25
N LEU A 106 11.58 -6.45 3.39
CA LEU A 106 11.95 -6.08 2.01
C LEU A 106 10.72 -5.72 1.17
N ALA A 107 9.65 -6.49 1.28
CA ALA A 107 8.41 -6.23 0.56
C ALA A 107 7.81 -4.88 1.01
N LYS A 108 7.68 -4.66 2.32
CA LYS A 108 7.22 -3.38 2.88
C LYS A 108 8.04 -2.21 2.35
N HIS A 109 9.38 -2.31 2.41
CA HIS A 109 10.26 -1.25 1.94
C HIS A 109 10.03 -0.91 0.46
N ARG A 110 9.79 -1.91 -0.40
CA ARG A 110 9.44 -1.69 -1.81
C ARG A 110 8.12 -0.92 -1.96
N PHE A 111 7.11 -1.26 -1.16
CA PHE A 111 5.83 -0.55 -1.17
C PHE A 111 5.95 0.87 -0.61
N GLU A 112 6.76 1.11 0.42
CA GLU A 112 7.04 2.45 0.95
C GLU A 112 7.75 3.33 -0.09
N MET A 113 8.73 2.76 -0.81
CA MET A 113 9.43 3.44 -1.90
C MET A 113 8.46 3.81 -3.04
N GLU A 114 7.57 2.90 -3.41
CA GLU A 114 6.55 3.15 -4.42
C GLU A 114 5.55 4.20 -3.94
N LEU A 115 5.07 4.10 -2.69
CA LEU A 115 4.19 5.08 -2.08
C LEU A 115 4.80 6.48 -2.10
N GLY A 116 6.10 6.62 -1.83
CA GLY A 116 6.82 7.88 -1.96
C GLY A 116 6.78 8.47 -3.37
N ARG A 117 6.82 7.64 -4.42
CA ARG A 117 6.71 8.08 -5.82
C ARG A 117 5.30 8.54 -6.17
N TRP A 118 4.29 7.83 -5.69
CA TRP A 118 2.88 8.16 -5.99
C TRP A 118 2.34 9.31 -5.15
N SER A 119 2.91 9.57 -3.98
CA SER A 119 2.51 10.68 -3.10
C SER A 119 3.18 12.02 -3.40
N THR A 120 4.29 12.04 -4.16
CA THR A 120 5.05 13.26 -4.49
C THR A 120 4.59 13.95 -5.78
N THR A 121 3.66 13.36 -6.54
CA THR A 121 3.00 14.05 -7.65
C THR A 121 1.97 15.02 -7.10
N GLU A 122 2.42 16.23 -6.76
CA GLU A 122 1.56 17.40 -6.63
C GLU A 122 0.90 17.67 -7.99
N SER A 123 -0.41 17.42 -8.08
CA SER A 123 -1.35 18.46 -8.52
C SER A 123 -2.74 18.01 -8.07
N GLU A 124 -3.20 18.55 -6.95
CA GLU A 124 -4.63 18.76 -6.80
C GLU A 124 -5.06 19.51 -8.07
N PRO A 125 -6.02 19.00 -8.89
CA PRO A 125 -6.55 19.80 -9.98
C PRO A 125 -7.05 21.06 -9.29
N ALA A 126 -6.46 22.21 -9.61
CA ALA A 126 -6.82 23.48 -9.00
C ALA A 126 -8.34 23.58 -9.10
N ALA A 127 -9.03 23.37 -7.98
CA ALA A 127 -10.43 23.70 -7.90
C ALA A 127 -10.45 25.17 -8.29
N ALA A 128 -11.01 25.47 -9.46
CA ALA A 128 -11.09 26.82 -9.97
C ALA A 128 -11.87 27.62 -8.93
N GLY A 129 -11.13 28.25 -8.02
CA GLY A 129 -11.62 29.14 -7.00
C GLY A 129 -12.08 30.39 -7.72
N ASN A 130 -13.35 30.40 -8.12
CA ASN A 130 -14.03 31.63 -8.48
C ASN A 130 -14.71 32.15 -7.22
N GLU A 131 -13.91 32.79 -6.36
CA GLU A 131 -14.41 33.86 -5.51
C GLU A 131 -14.24 35.21 -6.23
N ALA A 132 -15.27 36.05 -6.08
CA ALA A 132 -15.44 37.46 -6.51
C ALA A 132 -16.10 37.71 -7.88
#